data_AF-A0A927SIJ6-F1
#
_entry.id   AF-A0A927SIJ6-F1
#
_cell.length_a   1.000
_cell.length_b   1.000
_cell.length_c   1.000
_cell.angle_alpha   90.00
_cell.angle_beta   90.00
_cell.angle_gamma   90.00
#
_symmetry.space_group_name_H-M   'P 1'
#
loop_
_entity.id
_entity.type
_entity.pdbx_description
1 polymer ?
#
loop_
_entity_poly.entity_id
_entity_poly.type
_entity_poly.pdbx_seq_one_letter_code
_entity_poly.pdbx_strand_id
1 'polypeptide(L)' 'DRRMEVYLYFDLPEDAFVMHFMGEGNETRHIIMRNEEAVISPSWSIHSGAGSQNYTFIWGMCGENQDFDDMDGIATKDLK' A
#
# COMPACT_ATOMS: atom_id res chain seq x y z
N ASP A 1 9.63 5.80 -10.95
CA ASP A 1 9.22 6.90 -10.04
C ASP A 1 8.68 8.13 -10.74
N ARG A 2 7.38 8.15 -11.05
CA ARG A 2 6.70 9.35 -11.58
C ARG A 2 5.44 9.71 -10.81
N ARG A 3 5.00 8.84 -9.90
CA ARG A 3 3.74 8.93 -9.16
C ARG A 3 3.93 8.38 -7.75
N MET A 4 3.09 8.83 -6.84
CA MET A 4 2.99 8.37 -5.46
C MET A 4 1.53 8.12 -5.10
N GLU A 5 1.30 7.33 -4.05
CA GLU A 5 -0.05 6.96 -3.63
C GLU A 5 -0.26 7.15 -2.12
N VAL A 6 -1.52 7.32 -1.72
CA VAL A 6 -1.96 7.33 -0.34
C VAL A 6 -3.12 6.37 -0.19
N TYR A 7 -3.09 5.54 0.84
CA TYR A 7 -4.09 4.53 1.15
C TYR A 7 -4.78 4.88 2.46
N LEU A 8 -6.12 4.87 2.48
CA LEU A 8 -6.95 4.99 3.68
C LEU A 8 -7.69 3.66 3.90
N TYR A 9 -7.47 3.02 5.05
CA TYR A 9 -8.14 1.78 5.45
C TYR A 9 -9.34 2.07 6.36
N PHE A 10 -10.50 1.46 6.11
CA PHE A 10 -11.72 1.66 6.90
C PHE A 10 -12.67 0.45 6.84
N ASP A 11 -13.74 0.49 7.63
CA ASP A 11 -14.64 -0.65 7.90
C ASP A 11 -13.93 -1.87 8.49
N LEU A 12 -12.90 -1.66 9.32
CA LEU A 12 -12.24 -2.73 10.07
C LEU A 12 -12.97 -3.00 11.40
N PRO A 13 -13.21 -4.27 11.77
CA PRO A 13 -13.55 -4.64 13.15
C PRO A 13 -12.50 -4.14 14.15
N GLU A 14 -12.91 -3.88 15.40
CA GLU A 14 -12.05 -3.30 16.44
C GLU A 14 -10.78 -4.14 16.71
N ASP A 15 -10.89 -5.47 16.63
CA ASP A 15 -9.78 -6.40 16.85
C ASP A 15 -8.99 -6.72 15.57
N ALA A 16 -9.43 -6.23 14.41
CA ALA A 16 -8.77 -6.44 13.12
C ALA A 16 -7.65 -5.43 12.86
N PHE A 17 -6.76 -5.78 11.93
CA PHE A 17 -5.68 -4.92 11.46
C PHE A 17 -5.34 -5.25 10.00
N VAL A 18 -4.65 -4.33 9.33
CA VAL A 18 -4.00 -4.58 8.04
C VAL A 18 -2.50 -4.44 8.22
N MET A 19 -1.72 -5.42 7.73
CA MET A 19 -0.30 -5.21 7.48
C MET A 19 -0.17 -4.50 6.13
N HIS A 20 0.14 -3.21 6.15
CA HIS A 20 0.48 -2.46 4.95
C HIS A 20 1.97 -2.67 4.65
N PHE A 21 2.27 -3.37 3.56
CA PHE A 21 3.62 -3.60 3.07
C PHE A 21 4.09 -2.42 2.24
N MET A 22 5.27 -1.92 2.60
CA MET A 22 5.94 -0.79 1.97
C MET A 22 7.44 -1.04 1.89
N GLY A 23 8.20 -0.13 1.29
CA GLY A 23 9.63 -0.26 1.09
C GLY A 23 10.00 -0.57 -0.36
N GLU A 24 11.30 -0.58 -0.65
CA GLU A 24 11.80 -1.15 -1.90
C GLU A 24 11.48 -2.66 -1.93
N GLY A 25 11.28 -3.23 -3.11
CA GLY A 25 10.88 -4.64 -3.25
C GLY A 25 11.87 -5.66 -2.65
N ASN A 26 13.13 -5.27 -2.48
CA ASN A 26 14.21 -6.07 -1.89
C ASN A 26 14.45 -5.81 -0.39
N GLU A 27 13.74 -4.85 0.21
CA GLU A 27 13.87 -4.44 1.61
C GLU A 27 12.51 -3.99 2.14
N THR A 28 11.54 -4.89 2.11
CA THR A 28 10.19 -4.56 2.54
C THR A 28 10.12 -4.32 4.05
N ARG A 29 9.18 -3.49 4.46
CA ARG A 29 8.75 -3.23 5.83
C ARG A 29 7.23 -3.28 5.88
N HIS A 30 6.68 -3.27 7.09
CA HIS A 30 5.25 -3.20 7.27
C HIS A 30 4.87 -2.19 8.35
N ILE A 31 3.67 -1.63 8.21
CA ILE A 31 2.99 -0.85 9.23
C ILE A 31 1.70 -1.59 9.58
N ILE A 32 1.40 -1.71 10.88
CA ILE A 32 0.11 -2.22 11.35
C ILE A 32 -0.87 -1.05 11.30
N MET A 33 -1.86 -1.16 10.43
CA MET A 33 -2.93 -0.17 10.25
C MET A 33 -4.20 -0.60 11.00
N ARG A 34 -4.85 0.36 11.65
CA ARG A 34 -6.16 0.24 12.28
C ARG A 34 -7.23 0.97 11.48
N ASN A 35 -8.48 0.87 11.95
CA ASN A 35 -9.62 1.50 11.30
C ASN A 35 -9.41 3.02 11.16
N GLU A 36 -9.71 3.55 9.98
CA GLU A 36 -9.61 4.97 9.60
C GLU A 36 -8.19 5.56 9.63
N GLU A 37 -7.16 4.72 9.56
CA GLU A 37 -5.77 5.18 9.41
C GLU A 37 -5.35 5.23 7.93
N ALA A 38 -4.55 6.24 7.61
CA ALA A 38 -3.98 6.44 6.28
C ALA A 38 -2.46 6.28 6.28
N VAL A 39 -1.92 5.80 5.17
CA VAL A 39 -0.49 5.61 4.93
C VAL A 39 -0.08 6.21 3.59
N ILE A 40 1.04 6.91 3.60
CA ILE A 40 1.66 7.54 2.43
C ILE A 40 2.67 6.56 1.85
N SER A 41 2.56 6.25 0.56
CA SER A 41 3.50 5.42 -0.18
C SER A 41 4.35 6.31 -1.11
N PRO A 42 5.64 6.51 -0.80
CA PRO A 42 6.57 7.19 -1.70
C PRO A 42 6.70 6.47 -3.05
N SER A 43 7.10 7.18 -4.10
CA SER A 43 7.16 6.63 -5.46
C SER A 43 7.98 5.35 -5.60
N TRP A 44 9.08 5.23 -4.86
CA TRP A 44 9.99 4.08 -4.87
C TRP A 44 9.49 2.87 -4.07
N SER A 45 8.39 3.04 -3.32
CA SER A 45 7.86 2.04 -2.42
C SER A 45 6.79 1.20 -3.11
N ILE A 46 6.79 -0.11 -2.82
CA ILE A 46 5.59 -0.91 -3.04
C ILE A 46 4.45 -0.41 -2.15
N HIS A 47 3.22 -0.77 -2.50
CA HIS A 47 2.03 -0.58 -1.68
C HIS A 47 1.13 -1.81 -1.83
N SER A 48 1.11 -2.67 -0.82
CA SER A 48 0.25 -3.85 -0.76
C SER A 48 -0.26 -4.04 0.65
N GLY A 49 -1.38 -4.73 0.84
CA GLY A 49 -1.99 -4.92 2.16
C GLY A 49 -2.53 -6.33 2.37
N ALA A 50 -2.37 -6.86 3.58
CA ALA A 50 -3.03 -8.08 4.02
C ALA A 50 -3.74 -7.85 5.35
N GLY A 51 -5.07 -8.01 5.35
CA GLY A 51 -5.92 -7.88 6.53
C GLY A 51 -6.00 -9.18 7.34
N SER A 52 -6.15 -9.07 8.65
CA SER A 52 -6.53 -10.21 9.50
C SER A 52 -8.00 -10.61 9.33
N GLN A 53 -8.82 -9.71 8.81
CA GLN A 53 -10.22 -9.89 8.43
C GLN A 53 -10.52 -9.06 7.17
N ASN A 54 -11.77 -9.06 6.71
CA ASN A 54 -12.23 -8.18 5.63
C ASN A 54 -12.11 -6.70 6.04
N TYR A 55 -11.78 -5.86 5.08
CA TYR A 55 -11.64 -4.41 5.23
C TYR A 55 -11.99 -3.73 3.91
N THR A 56 -12.24 -2.42 3.97
CA THR A 56 -12.37 -1.54 2.81
C THR A 56 -11.17 -0.61 2.76
N PHE A 57 -10.78 -0.16 1.56
CA PHE A 57 -9.80 0.92 1.43
C PHE A 57 -10.11 1.82 0.24
N ILE A 58 -9.64 3.06 0.33
CA ILE A 58 -9.59 4.00 -0.80
C ILE A 58 -8.11 4.30 -1.06
N TRP A 59 -7.76 4.39 -2.34
CA TRP A 59 -6.44 4.83 -2.79
C TRP A 59 -6.56 6.14 -3.58
N GLY A 60 -5.58 7.02 -3.42
CA GLY A 60 -5.43 8.24 -4.18
C GLY A 60 -4.02 8.33 -4.74
N MET A 61 -3.91 8.68 -6.02
CA MET A 61 -2.64 8.78 -6.74
C MET A 61 -2.43 10.19 -7.28
N CYS A 62 -1.20 10.69 -7.18
CA CYS A 62 -0.79 11.90 -7.90
C CYS A 62 0.64 11.74 -8.45
N GLY A 63 1.01 12.61 -9.40
CA GLY A 63 2.32 12.57 -10.02
C GLY A 63 2.37 13.28 -11.37
N GLU A 64 3.38 12.96 -12.16
CA GLU A 64 3.64 13.59 -13.46
C GLU A 64 2.68 13.16 -14.57
N ASN A 65 2.03 11.99 -14.43
CA ASN A 65 1.10 11.46 -15.42
C ASN A 65 -0.07 10.72 -14.75
N GLN A 66 -1.09 10.40 -15.54
CA GLN A 66 -2.20 9.52 -15.18
C GLN A 66 -2.18 8.24 -16.05
N ASP A 67 -0.98 7.79 -16.40
CA ASP A 67 -0.78 6.53 -17.12
C ASP A 67 -0.61 5.40 -16.10
N PHE A 68 -1.68 4.64 -15.88
CA PHE A 68 -1.71 3.61 -14.85
C PHE A 68 -0.87 2.37 -15.22
N ASP A 69 -0.56 2.18 -16.50
CA ASP A 69 0.25 1.04 -16.97
C ASP A 69 1.76 1.34 -16.88
N ASP A 70 2.16 2.59 -16.66
CA ASP A 70 3.56 3.05 -16.49
C ASP A 70 4.06 2.70 -15.08
N MET A 71 4.19 1.40 -14.77
CA MET A 71 4.58 0.85 -13.47
C MET A 71 5.69 -0.19 -13.55
N ASP A 72 6.60 -0.19 -12.58
CA ASP A 72 7.62 -1.22 -12.41
C ASP A 72 7.07 -2.38 -11.55
N GLY A 73 6.59 -3.43 -12.21
CA GLY A 73 6.04 -4.61 -11.53
C GLY A 73 7.13 -5.48 -10.89
N ILE A 74 6.84 -6.05 -9.71
CA ILE A 74 7.65 -7.06 -9.05
C ILE A 74 6.82 -8.31 -8.78
N ALA A 75 7.36 -9.50 -9.09
CA ALA A 75 6.67 -10.75 -8.79
C ALA A 75 6.79 -11.06 -7.28
N THR A 76 5.72 -11.59 -6.68
CA THR A 76 5.68 -11.87 -5.24
C THR A 76 6.83 -12.78 -4.76
N LYS A 77 7.27 -13.72 -5.59
CA LYS A 77 8.40 -14.63 -5.28
C LYS A 77 9.76 -13.92 -5.13
N ASP A 78 9.86 -12.69 -5.65
CA ASP A 78 11.09 -11.90 -5.67
C ASP A 78 11.11 -10.82 -4.55
N LEU A 79 10.03 -10.70 -3.77
CA LEU A 79 9.96 -9.81 -2.61
C LEU A 79 10.84 -10.32 -1.45
N LYS A 80 11.39 -9.41 -0.66
CA LYS A 80 12.24 -9.72 0.51
C LYS A 80 11.86 -8.95 1.76
#